data_AF-A0A8C3B486-F1
#
_entry.id   AF-A0A8C3B486-F1
#
_cell.length_a   1.000
_cell.length_b   1.000
_cell.length_c   1.000
_cell.angle_alpha   90.00
_cell.angle_beta   90.00
_cell.angle_gamma   90.00
#
_symmetry.space_group_name_H-M   'P 1'
#
loop_
_entity.id
_entity.type
_entity.pdbx_description
1 polymer ?
#
loop_
_entity_poly.entity_id
_entity_poly.type
_entity_poly.pdbx_seq_one_letter_code
_entity_poly.pdbx_strand_id
1 'polypeptide(L)'
;MEEQRQVCGSVKDSKFDALFTDPMLPCGQILAEHLSVPSVFLLQQIPCSLEFEATQCPRPHSYVPRLFSANTDRMNFLQRVKNILFDIPNNLLCYFMFQPYSKLASEFLQRDVTVLDLLSKASIWLMRLDFVFHYPRPLMPNMVIIGGITCTHRKLTQVEKPCPPVLTV
;
A
#
# COMPACT_ATOMS: atom_id res chain seq x y z
N MET A 1 -8.90 -1.40 -24.35
CA MET A 1 -7.78 -2.34 -24.53
C MET A 1 -6.72 -1.79 -25.49
N GLU A 2 -7.09 -1.32 -26.68
CA GLU A 2 -6.12 -0.86 -27.70
C GLU A 2 -5.37 0.42 -27.28
N GLU A 3 -6.08 1.41 -26.72
CA GLU A 3 -5.47 2.64 -26.17
C GLU A 3 -4.51 2.35 -25.01
N GLN A 4 -4.83 1.40 -24.13
CA GLN A 4 -3.96 0.99 -23.03
C GLN A 4 -2.67 0.30 -23.53
N ARG A 5 -2.77 -0.47 -24.62
CA ARG A 5 -1.58 -1.08 -25.27
C ARG A 5 -0.69 -0.02 -25.90
N GLN A 6 -1.26 1.02 -26.50
CA GLN A 6 -0.51 2.14 -27.06
C GLN A 6 0.25 2.92 -25.98
N VAL A 7 -0.40 3.20 -24.84
CA VAL A 7 0.25 3.83 -23.68
C VAL A 7 1.36 2.94 -23.12
N CYS A 8 1.13 1.64 -22.95
CA CYS A 8 2.16 0.71 -22.48
C CYS A 8 3.37 0.65 -23.42
N GLY A 9 3.15 0.73 -24.74
CA GLY A 9 4.22 0.81 -25.75
C GLY A 9 5.11 2.04 -25.53
N SER A 10 4.50 3.23 -25.45
CA SER A 10 5.20 4.49 -25.20
C SER A 10 5.99 4.49 -23.88
N VAL A 11 5.41 3.88 -22.83
CA VAL A 11 6.05 3.75 -21.52
C VAL A 11 7.27 2.83 -21.57
N LYS A 12 7.19 1.74 -22.34
CA LYS A 12 8.30 0.79 -22.51
C LYS A 12 9.50 1.43 -23.21
N ASP A 13 9.25 2.29 -24.18
CA ASP A 13 10.30 2.99 -24.93
C ASP A 13 11.01 4.04 -24.08
N SER A 14 10.32 4.59 -23.07
CA SER A 14 10.84 5.64 -22.18
C SER A 14 11.80 5.14 -21.09
N LYS A 15 11.96 3.81 -20.92
CA LYS A 15 12.88 3.15 -19.95
C LYS A 15 12.81 3.71 -18.52
N PHE A 16 11.67 3.51 -17.85
CA PHE A 16 11.53 3.88 -16.44
C PHE A 16 12.27 2.92 -15.50
N ASP A 17 12.91 3.48 -14.46
CA ASP A 17 13.65 2.70 -13.46
C ASP A 17 12.78 2.14 -12.33
N ALA A 18 11.64 2.78 -12.04
CA ALA A 18 10.70 2.36 -11.00
C ALA A 18 9.27 2.82 -11.30
N LEU A 19 8.28 2.07 -10.84
CA LEU A 19 6.87 2.47 -10.91
C LEU A 19 6.35 2.86 -9.53
N PHE A 20 5.82 4.08 -9.42
CA PHE A 20 5.18 4.56 -8.21
C PHE A 20 3.65 4.42 -8.31
N THR A 21 3.03 3.67 -7.40
CA THR A 21 1.59 3.36 -7.48
C THR A 21 0.93 3.25 -6.11
N ASP A 22 -0.40 3.41 -6.07
CA ASP A 22 -1.22 3.13 -4.89
C ASP A 22 -1.70 1.67 -4.92
N PRO A 23 -1.41 0.84 -3.89
CA PRO A 23 -1.83 -0.56 -3.85
C PRO A 23 -3.34 -0.75 -3.65
N MET A 24 -4.12 0.29 -3.29
CA MET A 24 -5.59 0.21 -3.31
C MET A 24 -6.13 -0.02 -4.73
N LEU A 25 -5.39 0.42 -5.76
CA LEU A 25 -5.69 0.20 -7.16
C LEU A 25 -4.57 -0.66 -7.79
N PRO A 26 -4.65 -2.00 -7.70
CA PRO A 26 -3.55 -2.90 -8.05
C PRO A 26 -3.20 -2.91 -9.55
N CYS A 27 -3.94 -2.20 -10.41
CA CYS A 27 -3.64 -2.04 -11.83
C CYS A 27 -2.21 -1.53 -12.09
N GLY A 28 -1.71 -0.61 -11.27
CA GLY A 28 -0.33 -0.14 -11.38
C GLY A 28 0.66 -1.28 -11.11
N GLN A 29 0.40 -2.11 -10.10
CA GLN A 29 1.27 -3.25 -9.80
C GLN A 29 1.22 -4.32 -10.90
N ILE A 30 0.06 -4.56 -11.51
CA ILE A 30 -0.07 -5.45 -12.68
C ILE A 30 0.79 -4.94 -13.83
N LEU A 31 0.80 -3.62 -14.06
CA LEU A 31 1.65 -3.01 -15.08
C LEU A 31 3.15 -3.09 -14.74
N ALA A 32 3.54 -2.86 -13.49
CA ALA A 32 4.92 -3.01 -13.04
C ALA A 32 5.44 -4.43 -13.29
N GLU A 33 4.62 -5.43 -12.97
CA GLU A 33 4.93 -6.84 -13.22
C GLU A 33 5.10 -7.13 -14.72
N HIS A 34 4.21 -6.58 -15.57
CA HIS A 34 4.30 -6.74 -17.02
C HIS A 34 5.55 -6.09 -17.62
N LEU A 35 5.95 -4.92 -17.10
CA LEU A 35 7.14 -4.20 -17.54
C LEU A 35 8.43 -4.70 -16.87
N SER A 36 8.32 -5.57 -15.86
CA SER A 36 9.46 -6.06 -15.04
C SER A 36 10.26 -4.93 -14.37
N VAL A 37 9.55 -3.92 -13.87
CA VAL A 37 10.13 -2.73 -13.21
C VAL A 37 9.80 -2.80 -11.71
N PRO A 38 10.73 -2.45 -10.80
CA PRO A 38 10.44 -2.43 -9.37
C PRO A 38 9.33 -1.43 -9.03
N SER A 39 8.39 -1.86 -8.19
CA SER A 39 7.30 -1.02 -7.75
C SER A 39 7.52 -0.46 -6.34
N VAL A 40 7.13 0.80 -6.19
CA VAL A 40 7.12 1.54 -4.93
C VAL A 40 5.68 1.93 -4.63
N PHE A 41 5.18 1.49 -3.48
CA PHE A 41 3.81 1.76 -3.07
C PHE A 41 3.72 2.98 -2.19
N LEU A 42 2.74 3.83 -2.45
CA LEU A 42 2.32 4.88 -1.51
C LEU A 42 0.91 4.58 -1.03
N LEU A 43 0.78 4.38 0.28
CA LEU A 43 -0.48 4.00 0.90
C LEU A 43 -0.60 4.63 2.28
N GLN A 44 -1.81 5.03 2.66
CA GLN A 44 -2.11 5.28 4.07
C GLN A 44 -2.35 3.94 4.79
N GLN A 45 -3.50 3.29 4.59
CA GLN A 45 -3.77 1.97 5.16
C GLN A 45 -4.82 1.25 4.30
N ILE A 46 -4.75 -0.08 4.17
CA ILE A 46 -5.85 -0.85 3.56
C ILE A 46 -6.82 -1.23 4.69
N PRO A 47 -8.14 -1.01 4.55
CA PRO A 47 -9.12 -1.30 5.61
C PRO A 47 -9.04 -2.74 6.16
N CYS A 48 -8.73 -3.72 5.31
CA CYS A 48 -8.57 -5.11 5.74
C CYS A 48 -7.17 -5.48 6.21
N SER A 49 -6.17 -4.59 6.12
CA SER A 49 -4.79 -4.85 6.52
C SER A 49 -4.01 -5.83 5.62
N LEU A 50 -4.38 -5.91 4.33
CA LEU A 50 -3.72 -6.75 3.33
C LEU A 50 -2.23 -6.39 3.11
N GLU A 51 -1.86 -5.14 3.35
CA GLU A 51 -0.48 -4.65 3.30
C GLU A 51 0.44 -5.38 4.28
N PHE A 52 -0.06 -5.78 5.45
CA PHE A 52 0.73 -6.51 6.45
C PHE A 52 0.87 -7.99 6.08
N GLU A 53 -0.16 -8.57 5.46
CA GLU A 53 -0.10 -9.95 4.97
C GLU A 53 0.87 -10.05 3.78
N ALA A 54 0.78 -9.11 2.84
CA ALA A 54 1.68 -9.03 1.69
C ALA A 54 3.15 -8.82 2.08
N THR A 55 3.41 -8.02 3.11
CA THR A 55 4.76 -7.77 3.63
C THR A 55 5.23 -8.79 4.66
N GLN A 56 4.40 -9.78 5.04
CA GLN A 56 4.68 -10.72 6.13
C GLN A 56 4.97 -10.01 7.48
N CYS A 57 4.40 -8.82 7.67
CA CYS A 57 4.59 -8.02 8.85
C CYS A 57 3.63 -8.48 9.98
N PRO A 58 4.12 -8.84 11.17
CA PRO A 58 3.26 -9.34 12.23
C PRO A 58 2.36 -8.23 12.78
N ARG A 59 1.03 -8.49 12.79
CA ARG A 59 0.02 -7.57 13.31
C ARG A 59 -0.96 -8.30 14.24
N PRO A 60 -0.58 -8.57 15.49
CA PRO A 60 -1.38 -9.42 16.37
C PRO A 60 -2.64 -8.74 16.88
N HIS A 61 -3.76 -9.46 16.77
CA HIS A 61 -5.09 -8.98 17.19
C HIS A 61 -5.24 -8.80 18.72
N SER A 62 -4.28 -9.27 19.51
CA SER A 62 -4.33 -9.20 20.98
C SER A 62 -4.06 -7.80 21.54
N TYR A 63 -3.30 -6.96 20.83
CA TYR A 63 -2.97 -5.59 21.26
C TYR A 63 -3.10 -4.53 20.16
N VAL A 64 -3.19 -4.93 18.88
CA VAL A 64 -3.47 -3.99 17.79
C VAL A 64 -4.98 -3.97 17.53
N PRO A 65 -5.71 -2.91 17.90
CA PRO A 65 -7.15 -2.83 17.63
C PRO A 65 -7.43 -2.69 16.14
N ARG A 66 -8.52 -3.30 15.68
CA ARG A 66 -9.01 -3.19 14.29
C ARG A 66 -9.63 -1.81 14.07
N LEU A 67 -9.47 -1.33 12.84
CA LEU A 67 -10.18 -0.14 12.39
C LEU A 67 -11.69 -0.36 12.60
N PHE A 68 -12.38 0.66 13.11
CA PHE A 68 -13.81 0.61 13.49
C PHE A 68 -14.20 -0.26 14.71
N SER A 69 -13.27 -0.92 15.40
CA SER A 69 -13.60 -1.68 16.63
C SER A 69 -13.86 -0.80 17.86
N ALA A 70 -13.45 0.48 17.79
CA ALA A 70 -13.41 1.46 18.90
C ALA A 70 -12.63 0.98 20.14
N ASN A 71 -11.75 -0.01 19.97
CA ASN A 71 -10.86 -0.52 21.02
C ASN A 71 -9.54 0.26 21.07
N THR A 72 -8.89 0.24 22.23
CA THR A 72 -7.54 0.80 22.45
C THR A 72 -6.46 -0.29 22.41
N ASP A 73 -5.20 0.08 22.63
CA ASP A 73 -4.08 -0.86 22.86
C ASP A 73 -4.28 -1.72 24.12
N ARG A 74 -4.96 -1.16 25.12
CA ARG A 74 -5.27 -1.83 26.38
C ARG A 74 -6.65 -2.50 26.32
N MET A 75 -6.69 -3.70 25.77
CA MET A 75 -7.91 -4.52 25.69
C MET A 75 -8.00 -5.58 26.79
N ASN A 76 -9.20 -5.72 27.38
CA ASN A 76 -9.58 -6.88 28.18
C ASN A 76 -9.83 -8.12 27.29
N PHE A 77 -10.02 -9.29 27.90
CA PHE A 77 -10.22 -10.53 27.15
C PHE A 77 -11.38 -10.46 26.13
N LEU A 78 -12.54 -9.94 26.54
CA LEU A 78 -13.71 -9.83 25.66
C LEU A 78 -13.49 -8.86 24.50
N GLN A 79 -12.78 -7.75 24.74
CA GLN A 79 -12.40 -6.80 23.69
C GLN A 79 -11.44 -7.44 22.68
N ARG A 80 -10.53 -8.30 23.11
CA ARG A 80 -9.64 -9.07 22.21
C ARG A 80 -10.43 -10.06 21.35
N VAL A 81 -11.37 -10.78 21.95
CA VAL A 81 -12.26 -11.70 21.22
C VAL A 81 -13.08 -10.91 20.20
N LYS A 82 -13.67 -9.78 20.59
CA LYS A 82 -14.35 -8.86 19.68
C LYS A 82 -13.43 -8.41 18.55
N ASN A 83 -12.18 -8.07 18.85
CA ASN A 83 -11.22 -7.61 17.85
C ASN A 83 -10.95 -8.65 16.76
N ILE A 84 -10.88 -9.93 17.13
CA ILE A 84 -10.76 -11.06 16.19
C ILE A 84 -12.06 -11.23 15.38
N LEU A 85 -13.22 -11.15 16.03
CA LEU A 85 -14.51 -11.26 15.34
C LEU A 85 -14.72 -10.14 14.30
N PHE A 86 -14.22 -8.93 14.56
CA PHE A 86 -14.23 -7.83 13.60
C PHE A 86 -13.23 -8.02 12.44
N ASP A 87 -12.24 -8.90 12.58
CA ASP A 87 -11.27 -9.17 11.51
C ASP A 87 -11.88 -9.99 10.37
N ILE A 88 -12.68 -10.99 10.70
CA ILE A 88 -13.33 -11.90 9.76
C ILE A 88 -14.13 -11.18 8.65
N PRO A 89 -15.11 -10.31 8.96
CA PRO A 89 -15.88 -9.62 7.92
C PRO A 89 -15.03 -8.66 7.09
N ASN A 90 -14.00 -8.04 7.68
CA ASN A 90 -13.08 -7.16 6.96
C ASN A 90 -12.27 -7.91 5.91
N ASN A 91 -11.77 -9.11 6.25
CA ASN A 91 -11.04 -9.96 5.30
C ASN A 91 -11.95 -10.46 4.17
N LEU A 92 -13.19 -10.85 4.50
CA LEU A 92 -14.18 -11.26 3.52
C LEU A 92 -14.53 -10.12 2.55
N LEU A 93 -14.75 -8.90 3.07
CA LEU A 93 -15.01 -7.72 2.25
C LEU A 93 -13.84 -7.44 1.30
N CYS A 94 -12.60 -7.54 1.78
CA CYS A 94 -11.44 -7.35 0.93
C CYS A 94 -11.28 -8.42 -0.14
N TYR A 95 -11.57 -9.68 0.18
CA TYR A 95 -11.58 -10.74 -0.83
C TYR A 95 -12.52 -10.38 -1.98
N PHE A 96 -13.75 -9.95 -1.69
CA PHE A 96 -14.70 -9.52 -2.72
C PHE A 96 -14.25 -8.27 -3.49
N MET A 97 -13.67 -7.28 -2.81
CA MET A 97 -13.15 -6.06 -3.45
C MET A 97 -12.01 -6.34 -4.43
N PHE A 98 -11.10 -7.26 -4.08
CA PHE A 98 -9.92 -7.57 -4.88
C PHE A 98 -10.12 -8.72 -5.89
N GLN A 99 -11.20 -9.50 -5.74
CA GLN A 99 -11.60 -10.56 -6.68
C GLN A 99 -11.56 -10.14 -8.17
N PRO A 100 -12.19 -9.02 -8.59
CA PRO A 100 -12.17 -8.61 -9.99
C PRO A 100 -10.75 -8.29 -10.49
N TYR A 101 -9.91 -7.71 -9.63
CA TYR A 101 -8.53 -7.39 -9.96
C TYR A 101 -7.65 -8.64 -10.10
N SER A 102 -7.87 -9.66 -9.28
CA SER A 102 -7.17 -10.94 -9.43
C SER A 102 -7.51 -11.60 -10.79
N LYS A 103 -8.79 -11.61 -11.19
CA LYS A 103 -9.20 -12.11 -12.52
C LYS A 103 -8.54 -11.31 -13.65
N LEU A 104 -8.61 -9.99 -13.57
CA LEU A 104 -8.00 -9.09 -14.57
C LEU A 104 -6.49 -9.30 -14.66
N ALA A 105 -5.81 -9.42 -13.51
CA ALA A 105 -4.38 -9.66 -13.47
C ALA A 105 -4.00 -11.01 -14.09
N SER A 106 -4.77 -12.06 -13.80
CA SER A 106 -4.49 -13.38 -14.37
C SER A 106 -4.68 -13.41 -15.88
N GLU A 107 -5.71 -12.74 -16.40
CA GLU A 107 -5.96 -12.62 -17.84
C GLU A 107 -4.87 -11.78 -18.53
N PHE A 108 -4.49 -10.65 -17.94
CA PHE A 108 -3.52 -9.74 -18.52
C PHE A 108 -2.08 -10.28 -18.48
N LEU A 109 -1.69 -10.91 -17.37
CA LEU A 109 -0.35 -11.51 -17.20
C LEU A 109 -0.27 -12.95 -17.74
N GLN A 110 -1.40 -13.52 -18.19
CA GLN A 110 -1.51 -14.89 -18.70
C GLN A 110 -1.01 -15.97 -17.72
N ARG A 111 -1.19 -15.75 -16.42
CA ARG A 111 -0.78 -16.65 -15.34
C ARG A 111 -1.69 -16.50 -14.13
N ASP A 112 -1.94 -17.56 -13.37
CA ASP A 112 -2.75 -17.45 -12.16
C ASP A 112 -2.01 -16.64 -11.08
N VAL A 113 -2.58 -15.49 -10.73
CA VAL A 113 -2.04 -14.59 -9.70
C VAL A 113 -3.12 -14.12 -8.73
N THR A 114 -2.77 -14.13 -7.46
CA THR A 114 -3.56 -13.45 -6.44
C THR A 114 -3.07 -12.01 -6.25
N VAL A 115 -3.96 -11.14 -5.76
CA VAL A 115 -3.56 -9.76 -5.43
C VAL A 115 -2.51 -9.75 -4.31
N LEU A 116 -2.59 -10.70 -3.37
CA LEU A 116 -1.57 -10.87 -2.33
C LEU A 116 -0.18 -11.11 -2.96
N ASP A 117 -0.08 -12.02 -3.93
CA ASP A 117 1.18 -12.33 -4.62
C ASP A 117 1.73 -11.14 -5.43
N LEU A 118 0.84 -10.30 -5.95
CA LEU A 118 1.25 -9.08 -6.64
C LEU A 118 1.80 -8.05 -5.65
N LEU A 119 1.12 -7.85 -4.52
CA LEU A 119 1.51 -6.87 -3.51
C LEU A 119 2.79 -7.28 -2.78
N SER A 120 3.02 -8.59 -2.57
CA SER A 120 4.24 -9.09 -1.91
C SER A 120 5.52 -8.82 -2.70
N LYS A 121 5.42 -8.60 -4.01
CA LYS A 121 6.54 -8.27 -4.90
C LYS A 121 6.99 -6.81 -4.87
N ALA A 122 6.30 -5.95 -4.13
CA ALA A 122 6.70 -4.55 -4.04
C ALA A 122 8.05 -4.39 -3.33
N SER A 123 8.87 -3.51 -3.88
CA SER A 123 10.22 -3.26 -3.36
C SER A 123 10.18 -2.43 -2.09
N ILE A 124 9.34 -1.37 -2.07
CA ILE A 124 9.22 -0.45 -0.93
C ILE A 124 7.76 -0.05 -0.73
N TRP A 125 7.33 -0.04 0.54
CA TRP A 125 6.04 0.44 1.01
C TRP A 125 6.23 1.77 1.74
N LEU A 126 5.91 2.86 1.05
CA LEU A 126 5.84 4.20 1.59
C LEU A 126 4.49 4.39 2.30
N MET A 127 4.53 4.34 3.61
CA MET A 127 3.37 4.47 4.47
C MET A 127 3.14 5.93 4.85
N ARG A 128 2.05 6.53 4.34
CA ARG A 128 1.57 7.87 4.70
C ARG A 128 0.85 7.84 6.04
N LEU A 129 1.60 7.48 7.07
CA LEU A 129 1.15 7.32 8.45
C LEU A 129 2.04 8.18 9.35
N ASP A 130 1.54 8.58 10.51
CA ASP A 130 2.39 9.12 11.58
C ASP A 130 2.38 8.14 12.75
N PHE A 131 3.53 7.88 13.36
CA PHE A 131 3.64 6.95 14.49
C PHE A 131 2.79 7.41 15.69
N VAL A 132 2.48 8.71 15.78
CA VAL A 132 1.64 9.27 16.85
C VAL A 132 0.19 8.77 16.79
N PHE A 133 -0.36 8.51 15.60
CA PHE A 133 -1.76 8.09 15.43
C PHE A 133 -1.95 6.57 15.36
N HIS A 134 -0.86 5.81 15.39
CA HIS A 134 -0.90 4.37 15.22
C HIS A 134 -0.33 3.64 16.44
N TYR A 135 -0.98 2.54 16.78
CA TYR A 135 -0.51 1.68 17.86
C TYR A 135 0.84 1.04 17.54
N PRO A 136 1.73 0.89 18.54
CA PRO A 136 3.05 0.33 18.34
C PRO A 136 2.94 -1.11 17.84
N ARG A 137 3.62 -1.38 16.73
CA ARG A 137 3.72 -2.71 16.11
C ARG A 137 5.04 -2.81 15.36
N PRO A 138 5.59 -4.02 15.20
CA PRO A 138 6.78 -4.22 14.39
C PRO A 138 6.51 -3.82 12.94
N LEU A 139 7.54 -3.32 12.26
CA LEU A 139 7.51 -2.97 10.83
C LEU A 139 8.62 -3.71 10.11
N MET A 140 8.34 -4.11 8.86
CA MET A 140 9.33 -4.76 8.01
C MET A 140 10.28 -3.73 7.40
N PRO A 141 11.54 -4.10 7.07
CA PRO A 141 12.53 -3.17 6.54
C PRO A 141 12.14 -2.49 5.21
N ASN A 142 11.27 -3.15 4.42
CA ASN A 142 10.73 -2.59 3.19
C ASN A 142 9.56 -1.61 3.42
N MET A 143 9.13 -1.38 4.66
CA MET A 143 8.06 -0.45 5.02
C MET A 143 8.64 0.82 5.65
N VAL A 144 8.47 1.96 4.99
CA VAL A 144 9.00 3.26 5.41
C VAL A 144 7.85 4.20 5.72
N ILE A 145 7.81 4.71 6.95
CA ILE A 145 6.84 5.74 7.35
C ILE A 145 7.31 7.11 6.84
N ILE A 146 6.48 7.82 6.08
CA ILE A 146 6.80 9.14 5.53
C ILE A 146 6.01 10.28 6.20
N GLY A 147 5.04 9.98 7.07
CA GLY A 147 4.27 11.03 7.74
C GLY A 147 3.30 11.76 6.79
N GLY A 148 2.86 12.94 7.22
CA GLY A 148 1.99 13.81 6.43
C GLY A 148 2.76 14.51 5.30
N ILE A 149 2.43 14.17 4.05
CA ILE A 149 2.91 14.91 2.87
C ILE A 149 2.09 16.20 2.76
N THR A 150 2.49 17.21 3.54
CA THR A 150 1.88 18.54 3.46
C THR A 150 2.67 19.37 2.48
N CYS A 151 1.99 19.97 1.50
CA CYS A 151 2.63 20.95 0.63
C CYS A 151 3.11 22.13 1.49
N THR A 152 4.42 22.32 1.58
CA THR A 152 4.95 23.61 2.01
C THR A 152 4.46 24.64 1.01
N HIS A 153 3.65 25.61 1.45
CA HIS A 153 3.21 26.71 0.61
C HIS A 153 4.45 27.42 0.07
N ARG A 154 4.82 27.17 -1.20
CA ARG A 154 5.76 28.06 -1.87
C ARG A 154 5.03 29.39 -2.00
N LYS A 155 5.62 30.47 -1.47
CA LYS A 155 5.25 31.81 -1.89
C LYS A 155 5.33 31.83 -3.42
N LEU A 156 4.25 32.21 -4.08
CA LEU A 156 4.22 32.50 -5.51
C LEU A 156 5.09 33.73 -5.75
N THR A 157 6.41 33.54 -5.78
CA THR A 157 7.35 34.50 -6.35
C THR A 157 8.18 33.72 -7.33
N GLN A 158 7.97 34.04 -8.61
CA GLN A 158 8.84 33.66 -9.70
C GLN A 158 10.29 33.90 -9.28
N VAL A 159 11.13 32.88 -9.41
CA VAL A 159 12.55 32.87 -9.82
C VAL A 159 13.08 31.44 -9.59
N GLU A 160 13.91 30.98 -10.53
CA GLU A 160 14.53 29.66 -10.65
C GLU A 160 15.23 29.09 -9.38
N LYS A 161 15.41 27.75 -9.44
CA LYS A 161 16.09 26.73 -8.59
C LYS A 161 17.31 27.20 -7.73
N PRO A 162 17.83 26.44 -6.73
CA PRO A 162 17.63 25.01 -6.41
C PRO A 162 17.40 24.66 -4.89
N CYS A 163 16.95 23.43 -4.60
CA CYS A 163 17.13 22.77 -3.26
C CYS A 163 18.64 22.52 -3.01
N PRO A 164 19.18 22.53 -1.76
CA PRO A 164 18.83 21.63 -0.63
C PRO A 164 19.05 22.30 0.77
N PRO A 165 19.14 21.60 1.94
CA PRO A 165 18.81 20.21 2.28
C PRO A 165 17.67 20.07 3.31
N VAL A 166 17.13 18.85 3.38
CA VAL A 166 16.19 18.37 4.38
C VAL A 166 16.89 18.33 5.75
N LEU A 167 16.34 19.03 6.74
CA LEU A 167 16.77 18.96 8.14
C LEU A 167 16.00 17.84 8.83
N THR A 168 16.74 16.79 9.15
CA THR A 168 16.42 15.72 10.09
C THR A 168 16.11 16.33 11.46
N VAL A 169 15.06 15.85 12.13
CA VAL A 169 14.93 15.92 13.59
C VAL A 169 15.31 14.56 14.15
#